data_AF-A0A2W4XJX2-F1
#
_entry.id   AF-A0A2W4XJX2-F1
#
_cell.length_a   1.000
_cell.length_b   1.000
_cell.length_c   1.000
_cell.angle_alpha   90.00
_cell.angle_beta   90.00
_cell.angle_gamma   90.00
#
_symmetry.space_group_name_H-M   'P 1'
#
loop_
_entity.id
_entity.type
_entity.pdbx_description
1 polymer ?
#
loop_
_entity_poly.entity_id
_entity_poly.type
_entity_poly.pdbx_seq_one_letter_code
_entity_poly.pdbx_strand_id
1 'polypeptide(L)'
;MYLCLFSQVALSQEGRSFELYAKRSTIWQSNNIPVCWENPSNNFTNEMRWVQEAAANSWQGVSAVNFTAWGTCNSGSGGIRIQIVDVGPHVVALGSDLNGIRNGMVLNFTFRNWSQNCQSGRERCIRLIAIHEFGHALGFAHEQNRPDTPVNQPGSTQQWCTQERQGSDGDLIIGAWDLNSVMNYCNPRWTGDGILSQTDIQGLQQLYGERQQNRLYIRPFNGQTFGSVISTQVVSNSNGFRGWSWNGTTASYVAVENGQSRLYIRPFDGRNFGSVTSSQALSSSDSFRGWSWNGTTASYVAINNGQSTLYIRPFDGRTLGSVTSSQVLSSSDNFRGWSWNGTTASYVAINNGQSTLYIRPFDGRTLGSVTSSQVLSSSDNFRGWSWNGTTASYVAINNGQSTLYIRPFDGRTLGSVTSTQVVSSSDRLGDWSWDGATASYVAKYP
;
A
#
# COMPACT_ATOMS: atom_id res chain seq x y z
N MET A 1 -55.48 -24.29 -5.20
CA MET A 1 -54.72 -25.11 -4.23
C MET A 1 -53.75 -25.97 -5.02
N TYR A 2 -52.56 -25.45 -5.29
CA TYR A 2 -51.45 -26.19 -5.90
C TYR A 2 -50.19 -25.84 -5.11
N LEU A 3 -49.68 -26.82 -4.36
CA LEU A 3 -48.39 -26.73 -3.67
C LEU A 3 -47.28 -26.92 -4.71
N CYS A 4 -46.44 -25.90 -4.91
CA CYS A 4 -45.14 -26.05 -5.56
C CYS A 4 -44.10 -26.38 -4.50
N LEU A 5 -43.61 -27.63 -4.52
CA LEU A 5 -42.41 -28.06 -3.81
C LEU A 5 -41.19 -27.46 -4.49
N PHE A 6 -40.57 -26.45 -3.87
CA PHE A 6 -39.21 -26.04 -4.23
C PHE A 6 -38.21 -26.98 -3.56
N SER A 7 -37.61 -27.86 -4.35
CA SER A 7 -36.37 -28.55 -4.02
C SER A 7 -35.26 -27.50 -3.89
N GLN A 8 -34.84 -27.20 -2.66
CA GLN A 8 -33.60 -26.47 -2.41
C GLN A 8 -32.43 -27.40 -2.78
N VAL A 9 -31.88 -27.23 -3.98
CA VAL A 9 -30.51 -27.65 -4.27
C VAL A 9 -29.63 -26.66 -3.52
N ALA A 10 -29.09 -27.08 -2.37
CA ALA A 10 -27.98 -26.40 -1.75
C ALA A 10 -26.80 -26.45 -2.73
N LEU A 11 -26.52 -25.32 -3.38
CA LEU A 11 -25.22 -25.11 -4.01
C LEU A 11 -24.19 -25.18 -2.89
N SER A 12 -23.47 -26.30 -2.79
CA SER A 12 -22.25 -26.36 -2.01
C SER A 12 -21.32 -25.31 -2.58
N GLN A 13 -21.04 -24.25 -1.80
CA GLN A 13 -19.83 -23.49 -2.00
C GLN A 13 -18.68 -24.48 -1.83
N GLU A 14 -18.09 -24.92 -2.94
CA GLU A 14 -16.76 -25.51 -2.91
C GLU A 14 -15.85 -24.48 -2.23
N GLY A 15 -15.55 -24.74 -0.96
CA GLY A 15 -14.51 -24.04 -0.24
C GLY A 15 -13.22 -24.30 -1.00
N ARG A 16 -12.77 -23.30 -1.75
CA ARG A 16 -11.44 -23.30 -2.34
C ARG A 16 -10.44 -23.60 -1.23
N SER A 17 -9.70 -24.70 -1.35
CA SER A 17 -8.51 -24.96 -0.54
C SER A 17 -7.36 -24.11 -1.10
N PHE A 18 -6.54 -23.56 -0.20
CA PHE A 18 -5.52 -22.54 -0.50
C PHE A 18 -4.25 -22.85 0.32
N GLU A 19 -3.05 -22.72 -0.28
CA GLU A 19 -1.91 -23.65 -0.01
C GLU A 19 -0.49 -22.99 0.22
N LEU A 20 0.47 -23.47 1.09
CA LEU A 20 1.89 -23.05 1.45
C LEU A 20 2.43 -23.73 2.77
N TYR A 21 3.74 -23.99 2.97
CA TYR A 21 4.30 -24.49 4.27
C TYR A 21 5.03 -23.44 5.14
N ALA A 22 4.53 -23.17 6.35
CA ALA A 22 5.03 -22.12 7.24
C ALA A 22 5.27 -22.59 8.69
N LYS A 23 6.08 -21.85 9.46
CA LYS A 23 6.22 -22.01 10.92
C LYS A 23 5.43 -20.93 11.66
N ARG A 24 4.24 -21.30 12.16
CA ARG A 24 3.23 -20.38 12.71
C ARG A 24 3.76 -19.47 13.82
N SER A 25 4.60 -20.00 14.72
CA SER A 25 5.14 -19.24 15.85
C SER A 25 6.11 -18.13 15.43
N THR A 26 6.57 -18.13 14.17
CA THR A 26 7.59 -17.20 13.66
C THR A 26 7.03 -16.19 12.66
N ILE A 27 5.72 -16.20 12.43
CA ILE A 27 5.10 -15.18 11.59
C ILE A 27 5.22 -13.83 12.29
N TRP A 28 5.87 -12.88 11.62
CA TRP A 28 6.04 -11.52 12.14
C TRP A 28 4.71 -10.89 12.56
N GLN A 29 4.65 -10.35 13.78
CA GLN A 29 3.48 -9.62 14.27
C GLN A 29 3.28 -8.27 13.57
N SER A 30 4.35 -7.71 12.99
CA SER A 30 4.33 -6.48 12.21
C SER A 30 4.63 -6.80 10.75
N ASN A 31 3.82 -6.25 9.84
CA ASN A 31 4.09 -6.32 8.41
C ASN A 31 5.23 -5.39 7.97
N ASN A 32 5.60 -4.41 8.80
CA ASN A 32 6.79 -3.59 8.54
C ASN A 32 8.00 -4.27 9.17
N ILE A 33 8.86 -4.84 8.33
CA ILE A 33 10.03 -5.62 8.74
C ILE A 33 11.28 -4.81 8.35
N PRO A 34 12.07 -4.31 9.32
CA PRO A 34 13.33 -3.64 9.03
C PRO A 34 14.33 -4.62 8.38
N VAL A 35 15.11 -4.11 7.43
CA VAL A 35 16.20 -4.84 6.79
C VAL A 35 17.47 -3.97 6.85
N CYS A 36 18.62 -4.57 7.10
CA CYS A 36 19.89 -3.84 7.04
C CYS A 36 21.04 -4.72 6.54
N TRP A 37 22.12 -4.08 6.09
CA TRP A 37 23.34 -4.73 5.61
C TRP A 37 24.43 -4.71 6.69
N GLU A 38 25.00 -5.87 7.02
CA GLU A 38 26.07 -5.99 8.01
C GLU A 38 27.41 -5.45 7.47
N ASN A 39 27.65 -5.64 6.19
CA ASN A 39 28.91 -5.29 5.52
C ASN A 39 28.66 -4.72 4.11
N PRO A 40 27.86 -3.64 3.96
CA PRO A 40 27.60 -3.04 2.66
C PRO A 40 28.91 -2.55 2.04
N SER A 41 29.01 -2.66 0.71
CA SER A 41 30.18 -2.23 -0.05
C SER A 41 29.75 -1.46 -1.28
N ASN A 42 30.47 -0.37 -1.61
CA ASN A 42 30.25 0.39 -2.84
C ASN A 42 30.44 -0.47 -4.09
N ASN A 43 31.25 -1.54 -4.00
CA ASN A 43 31.44 -2.51 -5.08
C ASN A 43 30.22 -3.39 -5.36
N PHE A 44 29.27 -3.45 -4.40
CA PHE A 44 28.05 -4.25 -4.48
C PHE A 44 26.76 -3.40 -4.54
N THR A 45 26.88 -2.13 -4.94
CA THR A 45 25.73 -1.21 -4.99
C THR A 45 24.60 -1.74 -5.88
N ASN A 46 24.93 -2.35 -7.02
CA ASN A 46 23.94 -2.91 -7.93
C ASN A 46 23.28 -4.16 -7.34
N GLU A 47 24.06 -5.04 -6.74
CA GLU A 47 23.60 -6.29 -6.15
C GLU A 47 22.68 -6.05 -4.96
N MET A 48 23.04 -5.12 -4.06
CA MET A 48 22.18 -4.69 -2.96
C MET A 48 20.86 -4.11 -3.49
N ARG A 49 20.91 -3.31 -4.56
CA ARG A 49 19.70 -2.80 -5.22
C ARG A 49 18.85 -3.93 -5.82
N TRP A 50 19.46 -4.92 -6.46
CA TRP A 50 18.75 -6.06 -7.04
C TRP A 50 18.01 -6.88 -5.98
N VAL A 51 18.62 -7.09 -4.81
CA VAL A 51 17.98 -7.77 -3.67
C VAL A 51 16.78 -6.97 -3.17
N GLN A 52 16.95 -5.66 -2.95
CA GLN A 52 15.87 -4.79 -2.51
C GLN A 52 14.69 -4.79 -3.50
N GLU A 53 14.98 -4.69 -4.80
CA GLU A 53 13.96 -4.77 -5.85
C GLU A 53 13.30 -6.15 -5.93
N ALA A 54 14.06 -7.23 -5.76
CA ALA A 54 13.53 -8.58 -5.80
C ALA A 54 12.54 -8.81 -4.65
N ALA A 55 12.88 -8.42 -3.42
CA ALA A 55 11.98 -8.47 -2.28
C ALA A 55 10.74 -7.56 -2.46
N ALA A 56 10.94 -6.36 -3.02
CA ALA A 56 9.88 -5.40 -3.28
C ALA A 56 8.87 -5.89 -4.33
N ASN A 57 9.36 -6.52 -5.42
CA ASN A 57 8.54 -6.92 -6.57
C ASN A 57 7.94 -8.33 -6.44
N SER A 58 8.45 -9.16 -5.52
CA SER A 58 7.89 -10.47 -5.19
C SER A 58 6.94 -10.36 -3.98
N TRP A 59 7.42 -10.70 -2.78
CA TRP A 59 6.64 -10.82 -1.56
C TRP A 59 5.90 -9.52 -1.18
N GLN A 60 6.61 -8.38 -1.19
CA GLN A 60 6.00 -7.08 -0.88
C GLN A 60 5.02 -6.63 -1.99
N GLY A 61 5.20 -7.08 -3.23
CA GLY A 61 4.35 -6.67 -4.36
C GLY A 61 2.94 -7.25 -4.28
N VAL A 62 2.80 -8.41 -3.63
CA VAL A 62 1.54 -9.16 -3.55
C VAL A 62 0.92 -9.23 -2.15
N SER A 63 1.60 -8.77 -1.11
CA SER A 63 1.10 -8.79 0.27
C SER A 63 1.23 -7.45 1.00
N ALA A 64 0.65 -7.34 2.19
CA ALA A 64 0.79 -6.15 3.01
C ALA A 64 2.17 -6.04 3.71
N VAL A 65 3.09 -6.99 3.52
CA VAL A 65 4.49 -6.88 3.99
C VAL A 65 5.16 -5.64 3.40
N ASN A 66 5.98 -4.96 4.20
CA ASN A 66 6.90 -3.92 3.75
C ASN A 66 8.28 -4.15 4.35
N PHE A 67 9.29 -4.26 3.47
CA PHE A 67 10.69 -4.31 3.88
C PHE A 67 11.26 -2.89 3.91
N THR A 68 11.72 -2.46 5.08
CA THR A 68 12.09 -1.06 5.34
C THR A 68 13.56 -0.89 5.76
N ALA A 69 14.01 0.36 5.93
CA ALA A 69 15.34 0.78 6.36
C ALA A 69 16.47 0.56 5.34
N TRP A 70 16.79 -0.67 4.94
CA TRP A 70 17.83 -1.07 3.96
C TRP A 70 19.23 -0.45 4.12
N GLY A 71 19.52 0.18 5.27
CA GLY A 71 20.80 0.84 5.57
C GLY A 71 21.84 -0.10 6.17
N THR A 72 22.96 0.45 6.64
CA THR A 72 23.97 -0.33 7.38
C THR A 72 23.44 -0.73 8.76
N CYS A 73 23.66 -1.99 9.15
CA CYS A 73 23.31 -2.47 10.48
C CYS A 73 24.17 -1.80 11.57
N ASN A 74 23.57 -1.59 12.74
CA ASN A 74 24.26 -1.21 13.97
C ASN A 74 23.95 -2.24 15.09
N SER A 75 24.51 -2.05 16.28
CA SER A 75 24.32 -2.98 17.40
C SER A 75 22.87 -3.11 17.86
N GLY A 76 22.05 -2.07 17.67
CA GLY A 76 20.62 -2.05 18.00
C GLY A 76 19.69 -2.35 16.81
N SER A 77 20.21 -2.68 15.63
CA SER A 77 19.37 -3.01 14.48
C SER A 77 18.59 -4.30 14.72
N GLY A 78 17.27 -4.19 14.78
CA GLY A 78 16.33 -5.31 14.69
C GLY A 78 15.98 -5.63 13.23
N GLY A 79 15.10 -6.61 13.03
CA GLY A 79 14.67 -7.08 11.73
C GLY A 79 15.65 -8.05 11.08
N ILE A 80 15.63 -8.13 9.75
CA ILE A 80 16.48 -9.01 8.94
C ILE A 80 17.85 -8.34 8.75
N ARG A 81 18.92 -9.00 9.19
CA ARG A 81 20.29 -8.51 9.07
C ARG A 81 21.05 -9.35 8.06
N ILE A 82 21.46 -8.74 6.95
CA ILE A 82 22.02 -9.44 5.79
C ILE A 82 23.53 -9.28 5.74
N GLN A 83 24.25 -10.40 5.71
CA GLN A 83 25.68 -10.45 5.43
C GLN A 83 25.96 -10.84 3.98
N ILE A 84 26.88 -10.14 3.33
CA ILE A 84 27.37 -10.46 1.98
C ILE A 84 28.67 -11.24 2.11
N VAL A 85 28.69 -12.51 1.71
CA VAL A 85 29.88 -13.35 1.74
C VAL A 85 29.79 -14.49 0.71
N ASP A 86 30.93 -14.93 0.18
CA ASP A 86 31.03 -15.91 -0.90
C ASP A 86 30.86 -17.37 -0.42
N VAL A 87 29.69 -17.68 0.12
CA VAL A 87 29.29 -19.03 0.58
C VAL A 87 27.92 -19.40 0.02
N GLY A 88 27.40 -20.58 0.38
CA GLY A 88 26.01 -20.93 0.10
C GLY A 88 25.05 -19.98 0.82
N PRO A 89 24.15 -19.28 0.11
CA PRO A 89 23.14 -18.42 0.72
C PRO A 89 22.20 -19.23 1.63
N HIS A 90 21.77 -18.60 2.73
CA HIS A 90 20.87 -19.22 3.71
C HIS A 90 20.35 -18.17 4.70
N VAL A 91 19.33 -18.55 5.46
CA VAL A 91 18.98 -17.94 6.74
C VAL A 91 19.29 -18.89 7.90
N VAL A 92 19.57 -18.33 9.08
CA VAL A 92 19.87 -19.14 10.29
C VAL A 92 18.63 -19.52 11.09
N ALA A 93 17.50 -18.85 10.84
CA ALA A 93 16.20 -19.11 11.46
C ALA A 93 15.07 -18.67 10.52
N LEU A 94 13.84 -19.09 10.81
CA LEU A 94 12.65 -18.71 10.04
C LEU A 94 11.95 -17.50 10.66
N GLY A 95 11.39 -16.64 9.82
CA GLY A 95 10.47 -15.59 10.26
C GLY A 95 11.06 -14.63 11.28
N SER A 96 10.27 -14.26 12.29
CA SER A 96 10.64 -13.35 13.37
C SER A 96 11.73 -13.88 14.30
N ASP A 97 12.06 -15.18 14.25
CA ASP A 97 13.22 -15.70 14.98
C ASP A 97 14.52 -15.10 14.44
N LEU A 98 14.53 -14.51 13.23
CA LEU A 98 15.67 -13.75 12.68
C LEU A 98 15.84 -12.35 13.29
N ASN A 99 14.87 -11.85 14.04
CA ASN A 99 14.83 -10.45 14.47
C ASN A 99 16.08 -10.04 15.26
N GLY A 100 16.92 -9.22 14.63
CA GLY A 100 18.14 -8.70 15.25
C GLY A 100 19.30 -9.71 15.31
N ILE A 101 19.17 -10.91 14.74
CA ILE A 101 20.28 -11.88 14.67
C ILE A 101 21.34 -11.37 13.72
N ARG A 102 22.55 -11.13 14.25
CA ARG A 102 23.70 -10.72 13.45
C ARG A 102 24.02 -11.78 12.40
N ASN A 103 24.18 -11.36 11.14
CA ASN A 103 24.33 -12.26 9.98
C ASN A 103 23.18 -13.28 9.86
N GLY A 104 21.96 -12.90 10.26
CA GLY A 104 20.81 -13.81 10.26
C GLY A 104 20.42 -14.30 8.86
N MET A 105 20.66 -13.49 7.84
CA MET A 105 20.57 -13.88 6.43
C MET A 105 21.94 -13.69 5.77
N VAL A 106 22.35 -14.66 4.95
CA VAL A 106 23.61 -14.63 4.21
C VAL A 106 23.31 -14.70 2.72
N LEU A 107 23.82 -13.74 1.95
CA LEU A 107 23.69 -13.70 0.50
C LEU A 107 25.08 -13.70 -0.17
N ASN A 108 25.15 -14.35 -1.32
CA ASN A 108 26.37 -14.43 -2.12
C ASN A 108 26.25 -13.59 -3.39
N PHE A 109 27.15 -12.63 -3.55
CA PHE A 109 27.21 -11.74 -4.71
C PHE A 109 28.38 -12.02 -5.65
N THR A 110 29.23 -13.02 -5.37
CA THR A 110 30.43 -13.30 -6.17
C THR A 110 30.42 -14.67 -6.82
N PHE A 111 29.79 -15.67 -6.19
CA PHE A 111 29.67 -17.04 -6.69
C PHE A 111 31.02 -17.68 -7.09
N ARG A 112 32.11 -17.35 -6.39
CA ARG A 112 33.45 -17.89 -6.73
C ARG A 112 33.62 -19.30 -6.17
N ASN A 113 33.19 -19.49 -4.93
CA ASN A 113 33.32 -20.76 -4.20
C ASN A 113 32.02 -21.58 -4.16
N TRP A 114 30.89 -21.01 -4.58
CA TRP A 114 29.59 -21.69 -4.58
C TRP A 114 28.78 -21.32 -5.83
N SER A 115 28.21 -22.32 -6.50
CA SER A 115 27.42 -22.19 -7.73
C SER A 115 28.10 -21.32 -8.81
N GLN A 116 29.29 -21.72 -9.26
CA GLN A 116 30.12 -20.92 -10.20
C GLN A 116 29.40 -20.57 -11.51
N ASN A 117 28.42 -21.37 -11.93
CA ASN A 117 27.58 -21.08 -13.10
C ASN A 117 26.84 -19.73 -12.97
N CYS A 118 26.54 -19.30 -11.74
CA CYS A 118 25.91 -18.01 -11.46
C CYS A 118 26.82 -16.80 -11.73
N GLN A 119 28.13 -16.97 -11.93
CA GLN A 119 29.01 -15.85 -12.30
C GLN A 119 28.61 -15.22 -13.64
N SER A 120 28.16 -16.05 -14.60
CA SER A 120 27.71 -15.60 -15.92
C SER A 120 26.32 -14.96 -15.94
N GLY A 121 25.49 -15.25 -14.92
CA GLY A 121 24.10 -14.81 -14.78
C GLY A 121 23.84 -14.15 -13.42
N ARG A 122 24.80 -13.35 -12.95
CA ARG A 122 24.88 -12.87 -11.56
C ARG A 122 23.61 -12.18 -11.07
N GLU A 123 23.09 -11.22 -11.85
CA GLU A 123 21.84 -10.51 -11.49
C GLU A 123 20.68 -11.49 -11.31
N ARG A 124 20.48 -12.39 -12.28
CA ARG A 124 19.43 -13.40 -12.21
C ARG A 124 19.59 -14.23 -10.93
N CYS A 125 20.76 -14.82 -10.70
CA CYS A 125 20.97 -15.64 -9.52
C CYS A 125 20.76 -14.88 -8.19
N ILE A 126 21.23 -13.64 -8.07
CA ILE A 126 21.04 -12.84 -6.87
C ILE A 126 19.55 -12.60 -6.61
N ARG A 127 18.78 -12.25 -7.64
CA ARG A 127 17.33 -12.03 -7.50
C ARG A 127 16.60 -13.32 -7.08
N LEU A 128 16.89 -14.44 -7.75
CA LEU A 128 16.27 -15.74 -7.44
C LEU A 128 16.51 -16.16 -6.01
N ILE A 129 17.78 -16.11 -5.58
CA ILE A 129 18.19 -16.48 -4.23
C ILE A 129 17.57 -15.53 -3.21
N ALA A 130 17.61 -14.21 -3.46
CA ALA A 130 16.98 -13.26 -2.57
C ALA A 130 15.50 -13.55 -2.36
N ILE A 131 14.75 -13.83 -3.43
CA ILE A 131 13.32 -14.17 -3.32
C ILE A 131 13.13 -15.41 -2.44
N HIS A 132 13.94 -16.44 -2.63
CA HIS A 132 13.90 -17.64 -1.80
C HIS A 132 14.21 -17.36 -0.31
N GLU A 133 15.34 -16.70 -0.02
CA GLU A 133 15.75 -16.41 1.37
C GLU A 133 14.77 -15.47 2.09
N PHE A 134 14.16 -14.54 1.36
CA PHE A 134 13.11 -13.70 1.92
C PHE A 134 11.82 -14.48 2.22
N GLY A 135 11.54 -15.58 1.50
CA GLY A 135 10.47 -16.51 1.86
C GLY A 135 10.72 -17.15 3.22
N HIS A 136 11.94 -17.62 3.47
CA HIS A 136 12.33 -18.10 4.81
C HIS A 136 12.27 -17.01 5.87
N ALA A 137 12.70 -15.79 5.53
CA ALA A 137 12.62 -14.65 6.44
C ALA A 137 11.18 -14.22 6.76
N LEU A 138 10.19 -14.65 5.96
CA LEU A 138 8.75 -14.50 6.24
C LEU A 138 8.16 -15.72 6.97
N GLY A 139 8.98 -16.71 7.32
CA GLY A 139 8.56 -17.87 8.10
C GLY A 139 8.18 -19.09 7.26
N PHE A 140 8.43 -19.08 5.96
CA PHE A 140 8.15 -20.22 5.09
C PHE A 140 9.28 -21.25 5.16
N ALA A 141 8.91 -22.50 5.39
CA ALA A 141 9.83 -23.62 5.31
C ALA A 141 9.93 -24.10 3.86
N HIS A 142 10.91 -24.95 3.59
CA HIS A 142 11.04 -25.58 2.28
C HIS A 142 9.79 -26.41 1.95
N GLU A 143 9.26 -26.26 0.74
CA GLU A 143 8.05 -26.97 0.31
C GLU A 143 8.30 -28.48 0.22
N GLN A 144 9.52 -28.91 -0.16
CA GLN A 144 9.89 -30.33 -0.15
C GLN A 144 9.92 -30.96 1.25
N ASN A 145 10.00 -30.14 2.30
CA ASN A 145 9.97 -30.63 3.68
C ASN A 145 8.56 -30.94 4.19
N ARG A 146 7.53 -30.73 3.40
CA ARG A 146 6.18 -31.06 3.82
C ARG A 146 6.01 -32.58 4.03
N PRO A 147 5.15 -33.00 4.96
CA PRO A 147 4.82 -34.41 5.14
C PRO A 147 4.09 -35.03 3.94
N ASP A 148 3.41 -34.22 3.13
CA ASP A 148 2.64 -34.65 1.95
C ASP A 148 3.40 -34.47 0.62
N THR A 149 4.71 -34.19 0.65
CA THR A 149 5.57 -34.15 -0.54
C THR A 149 5.48 -35.45 -1.33
N PRO A 150 5.17 -35.42 -2.64
CA PRO A 150 5.13 -36.60 -3.47
C PRO A 150 6.46 -37.36 -3.46
N VAL A 151 6.39 -38.65 -3.11
CA VAL A 151 7.55 -39.53 -3.08
C VAL A 151 8.11 -39.76 -4.47
N ASN A 152 7.22 -39.90 -5.47
CA ASN A 152 7.60 -40.15 -6.85
C ASN A 152 7.43 -38.91 -7.72
N GLN A 153 8.28 -38.77 -8.74
CA GLN A 153 8.13 -37.74 -9.76
C GLN A 153 6.80 -37.92 -10.51
N PRO A 154 6.06 -36.83 -10.80
CA PRO A 154 4.84 -36.93 -11.62
C PRO A 154 5.11 -37.69 -12.93
N GLY A 155 4.44 -38.84 -13.11
CA GLY A 155 4.61 -39.70 -14.28
C GLY A 155 5.81 -40.64 -14.27
N SER A 156 6.49 -40.82 -13.12
CA SER A 156 7.65 -41.71 -12.96
C SER A 156 7.60 -42.42 -11.60
N THR A 157 8.37 -43.50 -11.44
CA THR A 157 8.59 -44.18 -10.15
C THR A 157 9.86 -43.71 -9.44
N GLN A 158 10.55 -42.71 -10.01
CA GLN A 158 11.78 -42.18 -9.43
C GLN A 158 11.46 -41.30 -8.21
N GLN A 159 12.06 -41.65 -7.09
CA GLN A 159 12.15 -40.76 -5.94
C GLN A 159 13.11 -39.63 -6.24
N TRP A 160 12.69 -38.40 -5.99
CA TRP A 160 13.45 -37.22 -6.43
C TRP A 160 13.30 -36.05 -5.47
N CYS A 161 12.12 -35.85 -4.88
CA CYS A 161 11.89 -34.66 -4.07
C CYS A 161 12.12 -34.86 -2.57
N THR A 162 11.81 -36.05 -2.04
CA THR A 162 12.02 -36.38 -0.62
C THR A 162 13.51 -36.49 -0.24
N GLN A 163 14.40 -36.62 -1.23
CA GLN A 163 15.86 -36.65 -1.02
C GLN A 163 16.46 -35.25 -0.83
N GLU A 164 15.74 -34.20 -1.22
CA GLU A 164 16.16 -32.79 -1.16
C GLU A 164 15.72 -32.09 0.13
N ARG A 165 15.24 -32.86 1.14
CA ARG A 165 14.82 -32.32 2.43
C ARG A 165 16.00 -31.71 3.18
N GLN A 166 15.87 -30.47 3.62
CA GLN A 166 16.90 -29.76 4.38
C GLN A 166 16.34 -28.58 5.18
N GLY A 167 17.09 -28.10 6.16
CA GLY A 167 16.69 -26.95 6.99
C GLY A 167 15.56 -27.28 7.97
N SER A 168 14.98 -26.24 8.57
CA SER A 168 13.91 -26.36 9.56
C SER A 168 12.56 -26.63 8.91
N ASP A 169 11.73 -27.44 9.57
CA ASP A 169 10.35 -27.72 9.15
C ASP A 169 9.39 -26.62 9.65
N GLY A 170 8.30 -26.44 8.89
CA GLY A 170 7.12 -25.71 9.34
C GLY A 170 6.21 -26.57 10.21
N ASP A 171 5.13 -25.96 10.72
CA ASP A 171 4.06 -26.64 11.45
C ASP A 171 2.66 -26.25 10.93
N LEU A 172 2.63 -25.33 9.97
CA LEU A 172 1.43 -24.84 9.33
C LEU A 172 1.46 -25.22 7.86
N ILE A 173 0.71 -26.27 7.55
CA ILE A 173 0.37 -26.62 6.19
C ILE A 173 -0.85 -25.80 5.79
N ILE A 174 -0.64 -24.89 4.86
CA ILE A 174 -1.69 -24.23 4.10
C ILE A 174 -1.84 -25.17 2.88
N GLY A 175 -3.05 -25.66 2.60
CA GLY A 175 -3.44 -26.54 1.47
C GLY A 175 -2.46 -27.64 1.00
N ALA A 176 -2.49 -28.09 -0.26
CA ALA A 176 -1.62 -29.08 -0.90
C ALA A 176 -0.22 -28.59 -1.35
N TRP A 177 0.62 -29.58 -1.67
CA TRP A 177 2.01 -29.42 -2.06
C TRP A 177 2.19 -28.78 -3.45
N ASP A 178 3.08 -27.79 -3.54
CA ASP A 178 3.31 -27.02 -4.77
C ASP A 178 4.69 -27.26 -5.40
N LEU A 179 4.68 -27.93 -6.56
CA LEU A 179 5.89 -28.15 -7.35
C LEU A 179 6.55 -26.84 -7.81
N ASN A 180 5.75 -25.81 -8.08
CA ASN A 180 6.22 -24.56 -8.67
C ASN A 180 6.60 -23.51 -7.62
N SER A 181 6.47 -23.82 -6.33
CA SER A 181 6.81 -22.89 -5.27
C SER A 181 8.27 -22.46 -5.40
N VAL A 182 8.54 -21.18 -5.13
CA VAL A 182 9.92 -20.69 -5.00
C VAL A 182 10.64 -21.33 -3.82
N MET A 183 9.90 -21.90 -2.85
CA MET A 183 10.43 -22.62 -1.70
C MET A 183 10.70 -24.10 -1.96
N ASN A 184 10.50 -24.57 -3.20
CA ASN A 184 10.65 -25.98 -3.57
C ASN A 184 11.93 -26.21 -4.39
N TYR A 185 12.84 -27.04 -3.88
CA TYR A 185 14.07 -27.40 -4.61
C TYR A 185 13.83 -28.35 -5.77
N CYS A 186 12.71 -29.05 -5.73
CA CYS A 186 12.27 -29.97 -6.78
C CYS A 186 11.65 -29.21 -7.96
N ASN A 187 11.53 -27.89 -7.89
CA ASN A 187 10.98 -27.13 -9.01
C ASN A 187 11.83 -27.37 -10.28
N PRO A 188 11.22 -27.78 -11.42
CA PRO A 188 11.96 -28.04 -12.67
C PRO A 188 12.68 -26.79 -13.19
N ARG A 189 12.26 -25.61 -12.74
CA ARG A 189 12.97 -24.35 -12.90
C ARG A 189 13.56 -23.99 -11.54
N TRP A 190 14.86 -23.75 -11.47
CA TRP A 190 15.54 -23.46 -10.20
C TRP A 190 14.80 -22.37 -9.41
N THR A 191 14.18 -22.79 -8.29
CA THR A 191 13.28 -22.00 -7.43
C THR A 191 12.22 -21.19 -8.19
N GLY A 192 11.64 -21.77 -9.25
CA GLY A 192 10.53 -21.18 -10.02
C GLY A 192 10.93 -20.00 -10.88
N ASP A 193 12.21 -19.83 -11.21
CA ASP A 193 12.73 -18.58 -11.77
C ASP A 193 12.40 -17.36 -10.90
N GLY A 194 12.20 -17.56 -9.59
CA GLY A 194 11.92 -16.50 -8.62
C GLY A 194 10.55 -15.87 -8.82
N ILE A 195 9.69 -16.52 -9.60
CA ILE A 195 8.31 -16.14 -9.79
C ILE A 195 7.50 -16.87 -8.72
N LEU A 196 6.89 -16.12 -7.82
CA LEU A 196 5.97 -16.68 -6.83
C LEU A 196 4.87 -17.45 -7.53
N SER A 197 4.66 -18.70 -7.13
CA SER A 197 3.52 -19.46 -7.60
C SER A 197 2.21 -18.84 -7.08
N GLN A 198 1.08 -19.25 -7.64
CA GLN A 198 -0.22 -18.84 -7.11
C GLN A 198 -0.38 -19.22 -5.63
N THR A 199 0.19 -20.37 -5.27
CA THR A 199 0.19 -20.93 -3.93
C THR A 199 1.03 -20.08 -2.97
N ASP A 200 2.26 -19.72 -3.36
CA ASP A 200 3.13 -18.81 -2.61
C ASP A 200 2.41 -17.49 -2.28
N ILE A 201 1.73 -16.90 -3.28
CA ILE A 201 0.99 -15.64 -3.13
C ILE A 201 -0.17 -15.81 -2.14
N GLN A 202 -0.97 -16.87 -2.27
CA GLN A 202 -2.13 -17.08 -1.42
C GLN A 202 -1.76 -17.36 0.03
N GLY A 203 -0.79 -18.25 0.28
CA GLY A 203 -0.33 -18.54 1.64
C GLY A 203 0.26 -17.31 2.32
N LEU A 204 1.03 -16.52 1.57
CA LEU A 204 1.54 -15.23 2.03
C LEU A 204 0.41 -14.26 2.37
N GLN A 205 -0.59 -14.10 1.50
CA GLN A 205 -1.72 -13.19 1.73
C GLN A 205 -2.60 -13.62 2.91
N GLN A 206 -2.71 -14.92 3.21
CA GLN A 206 -3.40 -15.39 4.40
C GLN A 206 -2.69 -15.00 5.69
N LEU A 207 -1.35 -15.06 5.69
CA LEU A 207 -0.54 -14.82 6.88
C LEU A 207 -0.24 -13.34 7.09
N TYR A 208 -0.03 -12.60 6.00
CA TYR A 208 0.41 -11.21 6.02
C TYR A 208 -0.62 -10.22 5.49
N GLY A 209 -1.72 -10.69 4.89
CA GLY A 209 -2.73 -9.85 4.24
C GLY A 209 -2.37 -9.48 2.81
N GLU A 210 -3.39 -9.10 2.04
CA GLU A 210 -3.27 -8.67 0.63
C GLU A 210 -2.68 -7.27 0.51
N ARG A 211 -1.94 -7.03 -0.59
CA ARG A 211 -1.38 -5.72 -0.90
C ARG A 211 -2.50 -4.73 -1.18
N GLN A 212 -2.80 -3.86 -0.22
CA GLN A 212 -3.78 -2.80 -0.44
C GLN A 212 -3.26 -1.82 -1.51
N GLN A 213 -3.97 -1.70 -2.62
CA GLN A 213 -3.75 -0.68 -3.65
C GLN A 213 -4.81 0.42 -3.52
N ASN A 214 -4.44 1.67 -3.76
CA ASN A 214 -5.40 2.74 -3.96
C ASN A 214 -5.64 2.95 -5.45
N ARG A 215 -6.91 2.86 -5.85
CA ARG A 215 -7.34 3.10 -7.22
C ARG A 215 -8.28 4.29 -7.27
N LEU A 216 -7.96 5.24 -8.13
CA LEU A 216 -8.78 6.40 -8.45
C LEU A 216 -9.84 6.01 -9.48
N TYR A 217 -11.07 6.44 -9.24
CA TYR A 217 -12.23 6.24 -10.10
C TYR A 217 -12.77 7.59 -10.51
N ILE A 218 -13.09 7.72 -11.80
CA ILE A 218 -13.80 8.87 -12.36
C ILE A 218 -15.10 8.35 -12.96
N ARG A 219 -16.23 8.95 -12.57
CA ARG A 219 -17.55 8.60 -13.12
C ARG A 219 -18.53 9.78 -13.06
N PRO A 220 -19.48 9.89 -14.01
CA PRO A 220 -20.55 10.88 -13.93
C PRO A 220 -21.35 10.74 -12.63
N PHE A 221 -21.74 11.86 -12.05
CA PHE A 221 -22.61 11.93 -10.88
C PHE A 221 -23.42 13.23 -10.91
N ASN A 222 -24.74 13.10 -10.98
CA ASN A 222 -25.67 14.24 -11.07
C ASN A 222 -26.16 14.74 -9.69
N GLY A 223 -25.51 14.33 -8.60
CA GLY A 223 -25.96 14.62 -7.23
C GLY A 223 -26.91 13.56 -6.65
N GLN A 224 -27.47 12.68 -7.47
CA GLN A 224 -28.37 11.60 -7.03
C GLN A 224 -27.87 10.22 -7.43
N THR A 225 -27.53 10.03 -8.70
CA THR A 225 -27.17 8.71 -9.26
C THR A 225 -25.81 8.76 -9.93
N PHE A 226 -25.07 7.67 -9.80
CA PHE A 226 -23.80 7.48 -10.48
C PHE A 226 -23.99 6.88 -11.88
N GLY A 227 -23.26 7.42 -12.85
CA GLY A 227 -23.05 6.79 -14.15
C GLY A 227 -21.99 5.69 -14.09
N SER A 228 -21.78 5.04 -15.25
CA SER A 228 -20.71 4.05 -15.41
C SER A 228 -19.33 4.67 -15.21
N VAL A 229 -18.37 3.88 -14.71
CA VAL A 229 -16.97 4.32 -14.58
C VAL A 229 -16.42 4.66 -15.95
N ILE A 230 -15.92 5.90 -16.10
CA ILE A 230 -15.32 6.38 -17.36
C ILE A 230 -13.80 6.26 -17.35
N SER A 231 -13.18 6.22 -16.16
CA SER A 231 -11.74 6.07 -16.02
C SER A 231 -11.36 5.46 -14.69
N THR A 232 -10.27 4.70 -14.69
CA THR A 232 -9.68 4.19 -13.46
C THR A 232 -8.16 4.13 -13.55
N GLN A 233 -7.48 4.36 -12.43
CA GLN A 233 -6.03 4.36 -12.37
C GLN A 233 -5.53 3.95 -10.99
N VAL A 234 -4.59 3.01 -10.92
CA VAL A 234 -3.84 2.73 -9.68
C VAL A 234 -2.94 3.94 -9.40
N VAL A 235 -3.17 4.59 -8.26
CA VAL A 235 -2.47 5.81 -7.82
C VAL A 235 -1.55 5.55 -6.63
N SER A 236 -1.67 4.40 -5.97
CA SER A 236 -0.69 3.92 -5.01
C SER A 236 -0.73 2.41 -4.94
N ASN A 237 0.45 1.79 -4.90
CA ASN A 237 0.61 0.37 -4.59
C ASN A 237 0.69 0.14 -3.08
N SER A 238 0.11 1.00 -2.26
CA SER A 238 -0.02 0.84 -0.81
C SER A 238 -1.37 1.41 -0.37
N ASN A 239 -1.72 1.30 0.92
CA ASN A 239 -2.86 2.01 1.50
C ASN A 239 -2.61 3.53 1.67
N GLY A 240 -1.48 4.02 1.14
CA GLY A 240 -0.85 5.31 1.41
C GLY A 240 -1.35 6.53 0.64
N PHE A 241 -2.55 6.55 0.05
CA PHE A 241 -3.04 7.74 -0.65
C PHE A 241 -3.39 8.88 0.33
N ARG A 242 -2.98 10.13 0.04
CA ARG A 242 -3.15 11.30 0.93
C ARG A 242 -3.91 12.48 0.31
N GLY A 243 -4.19 12.41 -0.98
CA GLY A 243 -4.98 13.41 -1.69
C GLY A 243 -4.55 13.54 -3.15
N TRP A 244 -5.47 14.04 -3.98
CA TRP A 244 -5.15 14.45 -5.34
C TRP A 244 -5.82 15.78 -5.71
N SER A 245 -5.31 16.40 -6.76
CA SER A 245 -5.90 17.58 -7.38
C SER A 245 -5.70 17.54 -8.89
N TRP A 246 -6.58 18.21 -9.63
CA TRP A 246 -6.53 18.33 -11.08
C TRP A 246 -6.80 19.78 -11.50
N ASN A 247 -6.00 20.31 -12.40
CA ASN A 247 -6.11 21.70 -12.89
C ASN A 247 -6.82 21.83 -14.25
N GLY A 248 -7.41 20.75 -14.79
CA GLY A 248 -7.98 20.71 -16.14
C GLY A 248 -7.16 19.93 -17.17
N THR A 249 -5.84 19.78 -16.95
CA THR A 249 -4.95 19.05 -17.88
C THR A 249 -3.94 18.14 -17.19
N THR A 250 -3.67 18.39 -15.91
CA THR A 250 -2.62 17.72 -15.14
C THR A 250 -3.18 17.26 -13.81
N ALA A 251 -3.01 15.97 -13.52
CA ALA A 251 -3.32 15.40 -12.22
C ALA A 251 -2.06 15.40 -11.34
N SER A 252 -2.25 15.77 -10.08
CA SER A 252 -1.24 15.72 -9.02
C SER A 252 -1.79 14.91 -7.86
N TYR A 253 -0.99 14.02 -7.28
CA TYR A 253 -1.44 13.24 -6.12
C TYR A 253 -0.29 12.86 -5.19
N VAL A 254 -0.59 12.73 -3.90
CA VAL A 254 0.36 12.33 -2.88
C VAL A 254 0.06 10.90 -2.43
N ALA A 255 1.07 10.05 -2.48
CA ALA A 255 1.00 8.68 -2.00
C ALA A 255 2.22 8.32 -1.15
N VAL A 256 2.05 7.38 -0.22
CA VAL A 256 3.13 6.82 0.59
C VAL A 256 3.72 5.61 -0.12
N GLU A 257 5.01 5.69 -0.44
CA GLU A 257 5.79 4.57 -0.98
C GLU A 257 7.00 4.32 -0.09
N ASN A 258 7.19 3.08 0.34
CA ASN A 258 8.27 2.67 1.25
C ASN A 258 8.36 3.56 2.52
N GLY A 259 7.20 3.95 3.07
CA GLY A 259 7.09 4.81 4.26
C GLY A 259 7.30 6.31 3.99
N GLN A 260 7.60 6.72 2.76
CA GLN A 260 7.87 8.12 2.39
C GLN A 260 6.69 8.73 1.63
N SER A 261 6.29 9.94 1.99
CA SER A 261 5.27 10.69 1.23
C SER A 261 5.88 11.24 -0.04
N ARG A 262 5.30 10.89 -1.20
CA ARG A 262 5.80 11.28 -2.52
C ARG A 262 4.67 11.90 -3.36
N LEU A 263 4.99 13.00 -4.04
CA LEU A 263 4.12 13.65 -5.02
C LEU A 263 4.34 13.01 -6.38
N TYR A 264 3.25 12.74 -7.09
CA TYR A 264 3.24 12.28 -8.48
C TYR A 264 2.49 13.26 -9.35
N ILE A 265 2.96 13.39 -10.58
CA ILE A 265 2.46 14.31 -11.57
C ILE A 265 2.29 13.55 -12.87
N ARG A 266 1.12 13.70 -13.50
CA ARG A 266 0.83 13.10 -14.80
C ARG A 266 -0.21 13.88 -15.60
N PRO A 267 -0.18 13.82 -16.93
CA PRO A 267 -1.27 14.33 -17.77
C PRO A 267 -2.60 13.64 -17.44
N PHE A 268 -3.68 14.42 -17.41
CA PHE A 268 -5.04 13.93 -17.28
C PHE A 268 -6.00 14.89 -17.99
N ASP A 269 -6.67 14.40 -19.04
CA ASP A 269 -7.60 15.17 -19.89
C ASP A 269 -9.05 15.17 -19.38
N GLY A 270 -9.29 14.65 -18.16
CA GLY A 270 -10.62 14.40 -17.60
C GLY A 270 -11.15 12.98 -17.83
N ARG A 271 -10.51 12.19 -18.71
CA ARG A 271 -10.89 10.81 -19.03
C ARG A 271 -9.71 9.84 -19.03
N ASN A 272 -8.55 10.23 -19.53
CA ASN A 272 -7.39 9.38 -19.74
C ASN A 272 -6.20 9.88 -18.94
N PHE A 273 -5.57 8.97 -18.20
CA PHE A 273 -4.34 9.25 -17.47
C PHE A 273 -3.12 8.93 -18.34
N GLY A 274 -2.30 9.94 -18.67
CA GLY A 274 -0.99 9.73 -19.29
C GLY A 274 0.02 9.15 -18.30
N SER A 275 1.20 8.70 -18.73
CA SER A 275 2.24 8.19 -17.81
C SER A 275 2.70 9.23 -16.79
N VAL A 276 3.23 8.79 -15.65
CA VAL A 276 3.85 9.69 -14.66
C VAL A 276 5.01 10.43 -15.32
N THR A 277 4.95 11.77 -15.31
CA THR A 277 5.96 12.64 -15.92
C THR A 277 6.96 13.18 -14.91
N SER A 278 6.59 13.20 -13.62
CA SER A 278 7.48 13.64 -12.53
C SER A 278 7.02 13.01 -11.21
N SER A 279 7.99 12.70 -10.34
CA SER A 279 7.72 12.32 -8.95
C SER A 279 8.75 12.95 -8.01
N GLN A 280 8.31 13.42 -6.84
CA GLN A 280 9.13 14.16 -5.88
C GLN A 280 8.87 13.68 -4.47
N ALA A 281 9.92 13.33 -3.72
CA ALA A 281 9.80 13.04 -2.30
C ALA A 281 9.44 14.32 -1.54
N LEU A 282 8.35 14.29 -0.77
CA LEU A 282 7.89 15.42 0.04
C LEU A 282 8.32 15.30 1.50
N SER A 283 8.36 14.08 2.01
CA SER A 283 8.78 13.78 3.38
C SER A 283 9.37 12.37 3.45
N SER A 284 10.32 12.18 4.37
CA SER A 284 10.85 10.85 4.72
C SER A 284 9.87 10.00 5.54
N SER A 285 8.66 10.50 5.81
CA SER A 285 7.62 9.83 6.59
C SER A 285 6.22 10.03 5.99
N ASP A 286 5.26 9.28 6.52
CA ASP A 286 3.82 9.43 6.26
C ASP A 286 3.20 10.59 7.07
N SER A 287 3.47 11.81 6.62
CA SER A 287 3.09 13.03 7.35
C SER A 287 1.88 13.76 6.74
N PHE A 288 1.48 13.48 5.50
CA PHE A 288 0.48 14.29 4.81
C PHE A 288 -0.95 13.97 5.26
N ARG A 289 -1.81 14.98 5.37
CA ARG A 289 -3.25 14.85 5.73
C ARG A 289 -4.19 15.56 4.76
N GLY A 290 -3.65 16.27 3.76
CA GLY A 290 -4.41 16.83 2.67
C GLY A 290 -3.51 17.50 1.63
N TRP A 291 -3.99 17.56 0.39
CA TRP A 291 -3.30 18.14 -0.75
C TRP A 291 -4.30 18.93 -1.61
N SER A 292 -3.93 20.15 -1.99
CA SER A 292 -4.68 20.96 -2.95
C SER A 292 -3.72 21.75 -3.83
N TRP A 293 -4.08 21.89 -5.10
CA TRP A 293 -3.32 22.67 -6.08
C TRP A 293 -4.27 23.35 -7.04
N ASN A 294 -4.07 24.65 -7.24
CA ASN A 294 -4.92 25.51 -8.08
C ASN A 294 -4.31 25.82 -9.46
N GLY A 295 -3.25 25.12 -9.86
CA GLY A 295 -2.53 25.36 -11.12
C GLY A 295 -1.21 26.12 -10.95
N THR A 296 -1.07 26.95 -9.91
CA THR A 296 0.15 27.74 -9.65
C THR A 296 0.68 27.62 -8.23
N THR A 297 -0.15 27.18 -7.30
CA THR A 297 0.15 27.17 -5.87
C THR A 297 -0.33 25.88 -5.25
N ALA A 298 0.58 25.17 -4.60
CA ALA A 298 0.25 24.00 -3.80
C ALA A 298 0.00 24.43 -2.35
N SER A 299 -1.04 23.85 -1.75
CA SER A 299 -1.36 23.96 -0.34
C SER A 299 -1.61 22.57 0.24
N TYR A 300 -1.00 22.28 1.38
CA TYR A 300 -1.11 20.96 2.00
C TYR A 300 -0.94 21.03 3.51
N VAL A 301 -1.56 20.07 4.20
CA VAL A 301 -1.39 19.87 5.63
C VAL A 301 -0.48 18.67 5.84
N ALA A 302 0.59 18.85 6.62
CA ALA A 302 1.50 17.78 6.99
C ALA A 302 1.80 17.83 8.49
N ILE A 303 2.07 16.65 9.06
CA ILE A 303 2.43 16.49 10.46
C ILE A 303 3.93 16.65 10.62
N ASN A 304 4.32 17.59 11.46
CA ASN A 304 5.69 17.78 11.87
C ASN A 304 5.74 17.84 13.39
N ASN A 305 6.51 16.94 14.02
CA ASN A 305 6.63 16.82 15.47
C ASN A 305 5.28 16.70 16.19
N GLY A 306 4.34 15.93 15.61
CA GLY A 306 2.99 15.73 16.16
C GLY A 306 1.99 16.86 15.89
N GLN A 307 2.43 17.98 15.31
CA GLN A 307 1.59 19.13 15.00
C GLN A 307 1.12 19.10 13.54
N SER A 308 -0.15 19.41 13.30
CA SER A 308 -0.69 19.60 11.95
C SER A 308 -0.37 21.01 11.46
N THR A 309 0.50 21.10 10.44
CA THR A 309 0.98 22.37 9.89
C THR A 309 0.56 22.50 8.43
N LEU A 310 -0.04 23.65 8.10
CA LEU A 310 -0.34 24.08 6.73
C LEU A 310 0.92 24.63 6.09
N TYR A 311 1.19 24.23 4.84
CA TYR A 311 2.26 24.74 4.01
C TYR A 311 1.71 25.27 2.70
N ILE A 312 2.27 26.40 2.25
CA ILE A 312 1.98 27.03 0.97
C ILE A 312 3.30 27.20 0.21
N ARG A 313 3.30 26.84 -1.07
CA ARG A 313 4.44 27.04 -1.96
C ARG A 313 4.02 27.13 -3.43
N PRO A 314 4.77 27.84 -4.29
CA PRO A 314 4.57 27.81 -5.73
C PRO A 314 4.70 26.38 -6.27
N PHE A 315 3.84 26.05 -7.23
CA PHE A 315 3.90 24.77 -7.94
C PHE A 315 3.39 24.97 -9.36
N ASP A 316 4.29 24.83 -10.33
CA ASP A 316 4.03 24.99 -11.77
C ASP A 316 3.47 23.71 -12.43
N GLY A 317 3.14 22.69 -11.63
CA GLY A 317 2.73 21.38 -12.12
C GLY A 317 3.89 20.45 -12.46
N ARG A 318 5.15 20.82 -12.22
CA ARG A 318 6.35 19.98 -12.42
C ARG A 318 7.32 20.06 -11.25
N THR A 319 7.56 21.26 -10.75
CA THR A 319 8.56 21.59 -9.74
C THR A 319 7.92 22.39 -8.62
N LEU A 320 8.10 21.91 -7.40
CA LEU A 320 7.66 22.65 -6.22
C LEU A 320 8.72 23.69 -5.80
N GLY A 321 8.33 24.96 -5.75
CA GLY A 321 9.15 26.05 -5.24
C GLY A 321 9.36 25.99 -3.72
N SER A 322 10.14 26.93 -3.17
CA SER A 322 10.33 27.07 -1.72
C SER A 322 9.03 27.40 -0.99
N VAL A 323 8.92 26.98 0.27
CA VAL A 323 7.78 27.33 1.14
C VAL A 323 7.69 28.84 1.30
N THR A 324 6.54 29.41 0.96
CA THR A 324 6.26 30.85 1.05
C THR A 324 5.46 31.22 2.29
N SER A 325 4.68 30.29 2.84
CA SER A 325 4.00 30.43 4.14
C SER A 325 3.84 29.08 4.82
N SER A 326 3.90 29.08 6.16
CA SER A 326 3.58 27.92 6.99
C SER A 326 2.84 28.35 8.25
N GLN A 327 1.78 27.63 8.63
CA GLN A 327 0.98 27.93 9.82
C GLN A 327 0.61 26.65 10.57
N VAL A 328 0.84 26.61 11.88
CA VAL A 328 0.38 25.51 12.73
C VAL A 328 -1.14 25.63 12.89
N LEU A 329 -1.88 24.60 12.49
CA LEU A 329 -3.34 24.56 12.58
C LEU A 329 -3.82 23.87 13.86
N SER A 330 -3.06 22.89 14.35
CA SER A 330 -3.39 22.10 15.53
C SER A 330 -2.12 21.52 16.15
N SER A 331 -2.14 21.36 17.46
CA SER A 331 -1.09 20.67 18.23
C SER A 331 -1.18 19.15 18.15
N SER A 332 -2.09 18.60 17.33
CA SER A 332 -2.33 17.15 17.20
C SER A 332 -2.54 16.73 15.74
N ASP A 333 -2.42 15.42 15.48
CA ASP A 333 -2.82 14.77 14.24
C ASP A 333 -4.34 14.56 14.19
N ASN A 334 -5.07 15.63 13.86
CA ASN A 334 -6.53 15.59 13.84
C ASN A 334 -7.15 16.00 12.50
N PHE A 335 -6.35 16.29 11.47
CA PHE A 335 -6.88 16.68 10.15
C PHE A 335 -7.28 15.46 9.32
N ARG A 336 -8.39 15.56 8.58
CA ARG A 336 -8.89 14.53 7.65
C ARG A 336 -9.16 15.05 6.24
N GLY A 337 -9.07 16.36 6.03
CA GLY A 337 -9.27 16.96 4.72
C GLY A 337 -8.85 18.43 4.69
N TRP A 338 -8.40 18.87 3.54
CA TRP A 338 -7.99 20.25 3.27
C TRP A 338 -8.40 20.63 1.84
N SER A 339 -9.00 21.81 1.68
CA SER A 339 -9.26 22.41 0.39
C SER A 339 -9.18 23.92 0.49
N TRP A 340 -8.69 24.55 -0.57
CA TRP A 340 -8.53 26.00 -0.69
C TRP A 340 -8.79 26.42 -2.12
N ASN A 341 -9.66 27.41 -2.30
CA ASN A 341 -10.07 27.93 -3.60
C ASN A 341 -9.37 29.25 -3.99
N GLY A 342 -8.35 29.68 -3.24
CA GLY A 342 -7.66 30.96 -3.44
C GLY A 342 -8.02 32.03 -2.43
N THR A 343 -9.22 31.98 -1.84
CA THR A 343 -9.70 32.99 -0.87
C THR A 343 -10.29 32.39 0.40
N THR A 344 -10.69 31.12 0.36
CA THR A 344 -11.41 30.44 1.43
C THR A 344 -10.81 29.07 1.65
N ALA A 345 -10.42 28.80 2.89
CA ALA A 345 -9.99 27.48 3.31
C ALA A 345 -11.19 26.72 3.90
N SER A 346 -11.30 25.45 3.52
CA SER A 346 -12.23 24.49 4.12
C SER A 346 -11.46 23.25 4.53
N TYR A 347 -11.68 22.80 5.76
CA TYR A 347 -10.98 21.62 6.29
C TYR A 347 -11.83 20.89 7.32
N VAL A 348 -11.56 19.60 7.45
CA VAL A 348 -12.20 18.76 8.46
C VAL A 348 -11.15 18.36 9.48
N ALA A 349 -11.46 18.62 10.74
CA ALA A 349 -10.63 18.24 11.87
C ALA A 349 -11.44 17.46 12.91
N ILE A 350 -10.76 16.57 13.61
CA ILE A 350 -11.36 15.71 14.62
C ILE A 350 -11.09 16.25 16.00
N ASN A 351 -12.16 16.65 16.67
CA ASN A 351 -12.08 17.23 18.01
C ASN A 351 -12.98 16.41 18.93
N ASN A 352 -12.40 15.82 19.97
CA ASN A 352 -13.11 14.94 20.92
C ASN A 352 -13.91 13.81 20.23
N GLY A 353 -13.32 13.20 19.20
CA GLY A 353 -13.93 12.12 18.42
C GLY A 353 -14.97 12.56 17.37
N GLN A 354 -15.33 13.85 17.30
CA GLN A 354 -16.28 14.37 16.32
C GLN A 354 -15.56 14.93 15.09
N SER A 355 -16.09 14.65 13.90
CA SER A 355 -15.60 15.21 12.65
C SER A 355 -16.28 16.55 12.36
N THR A 356 -15.53 17.64 12.48
CA THR A 356 -16.05 19.00 12.34
C THR A 356 -15.43 19.71 11.14
N LEU A 357 -16.29 20.26 10.28
CA LEU A 357 -15.93 21.15 9.18
C LEU A 357 -15.69 22.56 9.70
N TYR A 358 -14.60 23.17 9.26
CA TYR A 358 -14.28 24.57 9.50
C TYR A 358 -14.15 25.32 8.18
N ILE A 359 -14.74 26.51 8.13
CA ILE A 359 -14.61 27.47 7.04
C ILE A 359 -13.99 28.75 7.59
N ARG A 360 -13.00 29.29 6.88
CA ARG A 360 -12.39 30.58 7.20
C ARG A 360 -11.75 31.24 5.97
N PRO A 361 -11.66 32.59 5.94
CA PRO A 361 -10.89 33.30 4.92
C PRO A 361 -9.42 32.88 4.94
N PHE A 362 -8.82 32.78 3.76
CA PHE A 362 -7.41 32.50 3.60
C PHE A 362 -6.86 33.14 2.33
N ASP A 363 -5.94 34.09 2.50
CA ASP A 363 -5.30 34.84 1.41
C ASP A 363 -4.04 34.15 0.83
N GLY A 364 -3.77 32.91 1.27
CA GLY A 364 -2.56 32.16 0.91
C GLY A 364 -1.35 32.44 1.83
N ARG A 365 -1.47 33.36 2.80
CA ARG A 365 -0.43 33.66 3.80
C ARG A 365 -0.96 33.60 5.22
N THR A 366 -2.11 34.21 5.47
CA THR A 366 -2.72 34.40 6.78
C THR A 366 -4.13 33.84 6.79
N LEU A 367 -4.41 32.94 7.72
CA LEU A 367 -5.76 32.47 7.97
C LEU A 367 -6.55 33.46 8.83
N GLY A 368 -7.69 33.94 8.33
CA GLY A 368 -8.63 34.78 9.09
C GLY A 368 -9.37 33.99 10.18
N SER A 369 -10.20 34.64 10.98
CA SER A 369 -11.02 33.96 12.00
C SER A 369 -11.98 32.93 11.38
N VAL A 370 -12.31 31.88 12.15
CA VAL A 370 -13.32 30.89 11.74
C VAL A 370 -14.66 31.58 11.53
N THR A 371 -15.21 31.47 10.32
CA THR A 371 -16.50 32.06 9.95
C THR A 371 -17.64 31.07 10.05
N SER A 372 -17.35 29.77 9.98
CA SER A 372 -18.32 28.70 10.25
C SER A 372 -17.64 27.43 10.76
N SER A 373 -18.36 26.73 11.64
CA SER A 373 -18.01 25.41 12.18
C SER A 373 -19.26 24.52 12.17
N GLN A 374 -19.17 23.35 11.55
CA GLN A 374 -20.32 22.44 11.39
C GLN A 374 -19.91 20.99 11.72
N VAL A 375 -20.65 20.32 12.60
CA VAL A 375 -20.42 18.89 12.89
C VAL A 375 -20.97 18.06 11.73
N LEU A 376 -20.09 17.32 11.05
CA LEU A 376 -20.47 16.44 9.94
C LEU A 376 -20.79 15.02 10.40
N SER A 377 -20.12 14.57 11.47
CA SER A 377 -20.32 13.26 12.09
C SER A 377 -19.93 13.29 13.55
N SER A 378 -20.64 12.51 14.36
CA SER A 378 -20.34 12.30 15.78
C SER A 378 -19.18 11.32 16.04
N SER A 379 -18.51 10.84 14.99
CA SER A 379 -17.41 9.87 15.08
C SER A 379 -16.27 10.19 14.09
N ASP A 380 -15.11 9.55 14.29
CA ASP A 380 -13.97 9.55 13.35
C ASP A 380 -14.20 8.57 12.19
N ASN A 381 -15.24 8.85 11.40
CA ASN A 381 -15.60 8.05 10.25
C ASN A 381 -15.48 8.82 8.93
N PHE A 382 -14.97 10.05 8.96
CA PHE A 382 -14.87 10.93 7.80
C PHE A 382 -13.79 10.46 6.81
N ARG A 383 -14.07 10.51 5.50
CA ARG A 383 -13.15 10.05 4.44
C ARG A 383 -12.93 11.01 3.29
N GLY A 384 -13.77 12.04 3.10
CA GLY A 384 -13.54 13.02 2.04
C GLY A 384 -14.56 14.15 2.03
N TRP A 385 -14.13 15.33 1.62
CA TRP A 385 -14.89 16.58 1.61
C TRP A 385 -14.78 17.27 0.26
N SER A 386 -15.89 17.78 -0.27
CA SER A 386 -15.88 18.69 -1.41
C SER A 386 -17.04 19.68 -1.35
N TRP A 387 -16.79 20.91 -1.78
CA TRP A 387 -17.77 22.00 -1.84
C TRP A 387 -17.55 22.82 -3.10
N ASN A 388 -18.62 22.99 -3.88
CA ASN A 388 -18.59 23.72 -5.15
C ASN A 388 -19.09 25.19 -5.03
N GLY A 389 -19.21 25.71 -3.81
CA GLY A 389 -19.73 27.06 -3.54
C GLY A 389 -21.21 27.11 -3.13
N THR A 390 -22.01 26.09 -3.49
CA THR A 390 -23.45 26.04 -3.14
C THR A 390 -23.88 24.69 -2.56
N THR A 391 -23.15 23.63 -2.87
CA THR A 391 -23.47 22.26 -2.48
C THR A 391 -22.26 21.61 -1.84
N ALA A 392 -22.46 21.08 -0.65
CA ALA A 392 -21.48 20.27 0.06
C ALA A 392 -21.70 18.79 -0.27
N SER A 393 -20.60 18.08 -0.45
CA SER A 393 -20.56 16.64 -0.62
C SER A 393 -19.47 16.05 0.27
N TYR A 394 -19.80 14.99 0.99
CA TYR A 394 -18.81 14.36 1.87
C TYR A 394 -19.07 12.88 2.07
N VAL A 395 -18.00 12.13 2.33
CA VAL A 395 -18.06 10.70 2.59
C VAL A 395 -17.75 10.42 4.05
N ALA A 396 -18.59 9.61 4.68
CA ALA A 396 -18.37 9.05 6.01
C ALA A 396 -18.66 7.54 6.01
N ILE A 397 -17.99 6.80 6.90
CA ILE A 397 -18.22 5.36 7.06
C ILE A 397 -19.34 5.11 8.06
N ASN A 398 -20.39 4.44 7.61
CA ASN A 398 -21.49 4.01 8.47
C ASN A 398 -21.65 2.50 8.31
N ASN A 399 -21.62 1.76 9.43
CA ASN A 399 -21.76 0.30 9.44
C ASN A 399 -20.83 -0.41 8.45
N GLY A 400 -19.57 0.05 8.35
CA GLY A 400 -18.56 -0.51 7.44
C GLY A 400 -18.69 -0.11 5.97
N GLN A 401 -19.66 0.75 5.61
CA GLN A 401 -19.87 1.21 4.24
C GLN A 401 -19.48 2.68 4.06
N SER A 402 -18.84 3.00 2.95
CA SER A 402 -18.52 4.38 2.58
C SER A 402 -19.77 5.07 1.99
N THR A 403 -20.39 5.92 2.80
CA THR A 403 -21.65 6.63 2.48
C THR A 403 -21.36 8.08 2.09
N LEU A 404 -21.79 8.49 0.90
CA LEU A 404 -21.78 9.86 0.41
C LEU A 404 -23.05 10.59 0.83
N TYR A 405 -22.88 11.80 1.32
CA TYR A 405 -23.94 12.75 1.66
C TYR A 405 -23.84 13.98 0.77
N ILE A 406 -24.98 14.41 0.23
CA ILE A 406 -25.11 15.66 -0.54
C ILE A 406 -26.12 16.56 0.16
N ARG A 407 -25.77 17.83 0.32
CA ARG A 407 -26.65 18.85 0.94
C ARG A 407 -26.28 20.27 0.51
N PRO A 408 -27.23 21.21 0.48
CA PRO A 408 -26.93 22.63 0.27
C PRO A 408 -25.97 23.16 1.33
N PHE A 409 -25.05 24.03 0.92
CA PHE A 409 -24.14 24.72 1.80
C PHE A 409 -23.79 26.11 1.25
N ASP A 410 -24.20 27.15 1.98
CA ASP A 410 -23.96 28.55 1.64
C ASP A 410 -22.60 29.08 2.13
N GLY A 411 -21.72 28.19 2.61
CA GLY A 411 -20.44 28.55 3.24
C GLY A 411 -20.54 28.87 4.74
N ARG A 412 -21.76 28.90 5.31
CA ARG A 412 -22.01 29.16 6.74
C ARG A 412 -22.85 28.09 7.40
N THR A 413 -23.95 27.69 6.79
CA THR A 413 -24.94 26.78 7.36
C THR A 413 -25.19 25.64 6.39
N LEU A 414 -25.14 24.41 6.90
CA LEU A 414 -25.48 23.24 6.10
C LEU A 414 -27.00 23.02 6.11
N GLY A 415 -27.60 22.96 4.92
CA GLY A 415 -29.01 22.59 4.75
C GLY A 415 -29.28 21.10 5.07
N SER A 416 -30.53 20.68 4.96
CA SER A 416 -30.92 19.26 5.12
C SER A 416 -30.28 18.39 4.04
N VAL A 417 -30.01 17.11 4.37
CA VAL A 417 -29.48 16.14 3.40
C VAL A 417 -30.48 15.95 2.26
N THR A 418 -30.03 16.16 1.03
CA THR A 418 -30.86 16.03 -0.18
C THR A 418 -30.66 14.71 -0.89
N SER A 419 -29.50 14.06 -0.71
CA SER A 419 -29.20 12.76 -1.30
C SER A 419 -28.17 12.00 -0.46
N THR A 420 -28.29 10.68 -0.44
CA THR A 420 -27.35 9.76 0.22
C THR A 420 -27.09 8.57 -0.68
N GLN A 421 -25.83 8.20 -0.88
CA GLN A 421 -25.42 7.10 -1.78
C GLN A 421 -24.33 6.23 -1.15
N VAL A 422 -24.38 4.92 -1.35
CA VAL A 422 -23.27 4.03 -0.99
C VAL A 422 -22.25 4.04 -2.13
N VAL A 423 -21.07 4.62 -1.88
CA VAL A 423 -20.00 4.73 -2.91
C VAL A 423 -19.17 3.45 -2.97
N SER A 424 -18.99 2.80 -1.81
CA SER A 424 -18.32 1.51 -1.68
C SER A 424 -19.01 0.71 -0.58
N SER A 425 -19.20 -0.58 -0.82
CA SER A 425 -19.68 -1.55 0.18
C SER A 425 -18.65 -1.84 1.28
N SER A 426 -17.44 -1.28 1.16
CA SER A 426 -16.38 -1.35 2.16
C SER A 426 -15.97 0.04 2.67
N ASP A 427 -15.27 0.06 3.79
CA ASP A 427 -14.73 1.25 4.48
C ASP A 427 -13.49 1.85 3.80
N ARG A 428 -13.26 1.44 2.55
CA ARG A 428 -12.01 1.58 1.83
C ARG A 428 -11.87 2.88 1.04
N LEU A 429 -12.82 3.80 1.10
CA LEU A 429 -12.71 5.08 0.40
C LEU A 429 -11.69 5.99 1.11
N GLY A 430 -10.71 6.47 0.35
CA GLY A 430 -9.59 7.28 0.86
C GLY A 430 -9.66 8.76 0.51
N ASP A 431 -10.43 9.14 -0.52
CA ASP A 431 -10.62 10.55 -0.90
C ASP A 431 -11.85 10.72 -1.80
N TRP A 432 -12.42 11.94 -1.85
CA TRP A 432 -13.62 12.30 -2.60
C TRP A 432 -13.54 13.73 -3.14
N SER A 433 -13.91 13.91 -4.41
CA SER A 433 -14.19 15.22 -5.00
C SER A 433 -15.30 15.14 -6.04
N TRP A 434 -16.10 16.21 -6.16
CA TRP A 434 -17.19 16.33 -7.11
C TRP A 434 -17.31 17.77 -7.62
N ASP A 435 -17.38 17.93 -8.95
CA ASP A 435 -17.44 19.24 -9.61
C ASP A 435 -18.88 19.69 -9.95
N GLY A 436 -19.90 18.91 -9.58
CA GLY A 436 -21.30 19.13 -9.94
C GLY A 436 -21.82 18.16 -11.02
N ALA A 437 -20.94 17.53 -11.79
CA ALA A 437 -21.30 16.59 -12.86
C ALA A 437 -20.48 15.30 -12.85
N THR A 438 -19.24 15.35 -12.36
CA THR A 438 -18.28 14.25 -12.34
C THR A 438 -17.79 14.03 -10.94
N ALA A 439 -17.94 12.80 -10.45
CA ALA A 439 -17.37 12.35 -9.20
C ALA A 439 -16.01 11.71 -9.42
N SER A 440 -15.13 11.96 -8.48
CA SER A 440 -13.80 11.38 -8.39
C SER A 440 -13.58 10.86 -6.99
N TYR A 441 -13.12 9.63 -6.87
CA TYR A 441 -12.87 9.04 -5.56
C TYR A 441 -11.80 7.98 -5.62
N VAL A 442 -11.05 7.86 -4.54
CA VAL A 442 -10.04 6.82 -4.38
C VAL A 442 -10.60 5.76 -3.46
N ALA A 443 -10.52 4.50 -3.86
CA ALA A 443 -10.89 3.37 -3.01
C ALA A 443 -9.75 2.37 -2.94
N LYS A 444 -9.57 1.76 -1.76
CA LYS A 444 -8.61 0.69 -1.52
C LYS A 444 -9.15 -0.62 -2.06
N TYR A 445 -8.32 -1.33 -2.81
CA TYR A 445 -8.58 -2.67 -3.32
C TYR A 445 -7.48 -3.60 -2.81
N PRO A 446 -7.81 -4.86 -2.54
CA PRO A 446 -6.77 -5.85 -2.32
C PRO A 446 -6.00 -6.18 -3.61
#